data_AF-A0A4E9E8F3-F1
#
_entry.id   AF-A0A4E9E8F3-F1
#
_cell.length_a   1.000
_cell.length_b   1.000
_cell.length_c   1.000
_cell.angle_alpha   90.00
_cell.angle_beta   90.00
_cell.angle_gamma   90.00
#
_symmetry.space_group_name_H-M   'P 1'
#
loop_
_entity.id
_entity.type
_entity.pdbx_description
1 polymer ?
#
loop_
_entity_poly.entity_id
_entity_poly.type
_entity_poly.pdbx_seq_one_letter_code
_entity_poly.pdbx_strand_id
1 'polypeptide(L)'
;MGNSRECTGLFSTFQTILASWPLSIIFLPWRTNYEILEHAINTFNQDGETNEWIQRFCESKSNELSNISVLGGITAAVISTAFTWDPSAPVPATVRGAWYCGLIFALTAVSVAAQQNIALIRAKAHPKGFDNLRYMFMEAKKTLNLPIDRTEAVAIKKQPIYYQLYLWQVPIMMLNFANLVLATSIIYLVAQTESATVIIWVLAATAFAGTNYLASWAILNTSTLAASDKSHKQ
;
A
#
# COMPACT_ATOMS: atom_id res chain seq x y z
N MET A 1 14.25 30.04 6.79
CA MET A 1 13.65 28.95 7.58
C MET A 1 12.14 29.02 7.44
N GLY A 2 11.52 28.28 6.51
CA GLY A 2 10.09 28.47 6.25
C GLY A 2 9.46 27.49 5.26
N ASN A 3 9.88 26.22 5.24
CA ASN A 3 9.37 25.26 4.23
C ASN A 3 8.95 23.89 4.78
N SER A 4 9.13 23.59 6.08
CA SER A 4 8.76 22.28 6.64
C SER A 4 7.32 22.20 7.16
N ARG A 5 6.70 23.34 7.49
CA ARG A 5 5.32 23.39 8.02
C ARG A 5 4.24 23.30 6.93
N GLU A 6 4.55 23.73 5.71
CA GLU A 6 3.61 23.64 4.58
C GLU A 6 3.50 22.21 4.03
N CYS A 7 4.60 21.45 3.99
CA CYS A 7 4.58 20.02 3.62
C CYS A 7 3.73 19.17 4.58
N THR A 8 3.74 19.47 5.88
CA THR A 8 2.89 18.78 6.86
C THR A 8 1.40 19.11 6.69
N GLY A 9 1.08 20.34 6.27
CA GLY A 9 -0.28 20.77 5.98
C GLY A 9 -0.84 20.05 4.74
N LEU A 10 -0.09 20.07 3.64
CA LEU A 10 -0.48 19.38 2.40
C LEU A 10 -0.64 17.87 2.61
N PHE A 11 0.26 17.25 3.37
CA PHE A 11 0.18 15.84 3.74
C PHE A 11 -1.04 15.54 4.62
N SER A 12 -1.37 16.41 5.58
CA SER A 12 -2.55 16.28 6.44
C SER A 12 -3.87 16.45 5.66
N THR A 13 -3.95 17.43 4.77
CA THR A 13 -5.15 17.64 3.94
C THR A 13 -5.32 16.49 2.95
N PHE A 14 -4.23 16.03 2.35
CA PHE A 14 -4.21 14.85 1.49
C PHE A 14 -4.64 13.58 2.25
N GLN A 15 -4.12 13.37 3.47
CA GLN A 15 -4.57 12.27 4.35
C GLN A 15 -6.06 12.36 4.69
N THR A 16 -6.61 13.55 4.88
CA THR A 16 -8.03 13.75 5.22
C THR A 16 -8.94 13.44 4.03
N ILE A 17 -8.54 13.85 2.83
CA ILE A 17 -9.25 13.53 1.58
C ILE A 17 -9.18 12.03 1.28
N LEU A 18 -8.01 11.41 1.48
CA LEU A 18 -7.83 9.98 1.33
C LEU A 18 -8.51 9.17 2.44
N ALA A 19 -8.75 9.76 3.62
CA ALA A 19 -9.50 9.13 4.71
C ALA A 19 -11.03 9.15 4.50
N SER A 20 -11.53 9.80 3.44
CA SER A 20 -12.94 9.72 3.05
C SER A 20 -13.33 8.28 2.66
N TRP A 21 -14.60 7.95 2.90
CA TRP A 21 -15.04 6.61 3.29
C TRP A 21 -15.02 5.47 2.24
N PRO A 22 -14.61 5.67 0.97
CA PRO A 22 -14.20 4.54 0.12
C PRO A 22 -12.69 4.52 -0.22
N LEU A 23 -11.97 5.62 -0.01
CA LEU A 23 -10.56 5.77 -0.41
C LEU A 23 -9.58 5.40 0.72
N SER A 24 -10.07 5.35 1.95
CA SER A 24 -9.23 5.12 3.13
C SER A 24 -8.51 3.77 3.13
N ILE A 25 -9.06 2.78 2.43
CA ILE A 25 -8.52 1.42 2.39
C ILE A 25 -7.50 1.27 1.26
N ILE A 26 -7.75 1.97 0.15
CA ILE A 26 -6.83 2.05 -0.99
C ILE A 26 -5.55 2.77 -0.57
N PHE A 27 -5.68 3.76 0.32
CA PHE A 27 -4.60 4.68 0.62
C PHE A 27 -4.07 4.65 2.04
N LEU A 28 -4.66 3.95 3.04
CA LEU A 28 -4.10 3.82 4.40
C LEU A 28 -3.62 2.40 4.81
N PRO A 29 -2.94 1.60 3.95
CA PRO A 29 -2.40 0.29 4.34
C PRO A 29 -1.23 0.38 5.33
N TRP A 30 -0.78 1.59 5.70
CA TRP A 30 0.22 1.77 6.76
C TRP A 30 -0.33 1.47 8.14
N ARG A 31 -1.66 1.57 8.37
CA ARG A 31 -2.23 1.32 9.71
C ARG A 31 -2.10 -0.16 10.12
N THR A 32 -2.26 -1.08 9.17
CA THR A 32 -2.12 -2.52 9.40
C THR A 32 -0.67 -2.97 9.55
N ASN A 33 0.27 -2.30 8.86
CA ASN A 33 1.69 -2.61 8.97
C ASN A 33 2.38 -1.95 10.17
N TYR A 34 1.78 -0.90 10.75
CA TYR A 34 2.35 -0.20 11.90
C TYR A 34 2.49 -1.12 13.12
N GLU A 35 1.44 -1.87 13.46
CA GLU A 35 1.42 -2.75 14.64
C GLU A 35 2.44 -3.89 14.52
N ILE A 36 2.53 -4.51 13.34
CA ILE A 36 3.50 -5.57 13.05
C ILE A 36 4.92 -5.05 13.21
N LEU A 37 5.19 -3.86 12.68
CA LEU A 37 6.52 -3.26 12.71
C LEU A 37 6.88 -2.77 14.12
N GLU A 38 5.92 -2.20 14.84
CA GLU A 38 6.08 -1.81 16.24
C GLU A 38 6.41 -3.02 17.13
N HIS A 39 5.71 -4.15 16.94
CA HIS A 39 6.01 -5.38 17.66
C HIS A 39 7.40 -5.91 17.29
N ALA A 40 7.75 -5.93 16.01
CA ALA A 40 9.03 -6.42 15.52
C ALA A 40 10.25 -5.61 16.02
N ILE A 41 10.06 -4.30 16.24
CA ILE A 41 11.10 -3.41 16.76
C ILE A 41 11.26 -3.56 18.29
N ASN A 42 10.16 -3.75 19.03
CA ASN A 42 10.16 -3.75 20.49
C ASN A 42 10.59 -5.09 21.12
N THR A 43 10.46 -6.23 20.43
CA THR A 43 10.93 -7.55 20.90
C THR A 43 12.47 -7.71 20.90
N PHE A 44 13.22 -6.66 20.53
CA PHE A 44 14.67 -6.68 20.34
C PHE A 44 15.52 -6.99 21.58
N ASN A 45 15.00 -6.79 22.80
CA ASN A 45 15.82 -6.80 24.02
C ASN A 45 15.74 -8.07 24.86
N GLN A 46 14.87 -9.04 24.55
CA GLN A 46 14.58 -10.12 25.50
C GLN A 46 15.38 -11.40 25.26
N ASP A 47 15.42 -12.00 24.06
CA ASP A 47 16.07 -13.31 23.90
C ASP A 47 16.63 -13.49 22.48
N GLY A 48 17.70 -14.27 22.33
CA GLY A 48 18.44 -14.52 21.08
C GLY A 48 17.66 -15.12 19.90
N GLU A 49 16.35 -15.33 20.04
CA GLU A 49 15.38 -15.70 18.99
C GLU A 49 14.83 -14.48 18.23
N THR A 50 15.62 -13.41 18.19
CA THR A 50 15.14 -12.04 17.95
C THR A 50 14.69 -11.80 16.51
N ASN A 51 15.12 -12.61 15.54
CA ASN A 51 14.95 -12.37 14.10
C ASN A 51 13.66 -12.89 13.46
N GLU A 52 12.87 -13.68 14.19
CA GLU A 52 11.72 -14.36 13.60
C GLU A 52 10.65 -13.39 13.09
N TRP A 53 10.27 -12.38 13.88
CA TRP A 53 9.21 -11.43 13.50
C TRP A 53 9.57 -10.58 12.28
N ILE A 54 10.84 -10.21 12.14
CA ILE A 54 11.30 -9.43 10.98
C ILE A 54 11.48 -10.31 9.78
N GLN A 55 11.90 -11.56 9.97
CA GLN A 55 11.90 -12.54 8.91
C GLN A 55 10.47 -12.74 8.37
N ARG A 56 9.48 -12.95 9.25
CA ARG A 56 8.06 -13.06 8.87
C ARG A 56 7.54 -11.81 8.16
N PHE A 57 7.91 -10.61 8.63
CA PHE A 57 7.59 -9.36 7.93
C PHE A 57 8.20 -9.33 6.53
N CYS A 58 9.49 -9.65 6.39
CA CYS A 58 10.17 -9.67 5.10
C CYS A 58 9.58 -10.69 4.14
N GLU A 59 9.18 -11.87 4.62
CA GLU A 59 8.50 -12.90 3.84
C GLU A 59 7.11 -12.44 3.38
N SER A 60 6.29 -11.95 4.31
CA SER A 60 4.97 -11.42 4.00
C SER A 60 5.04 -10.28 2.98
N LYS A 61 5.95 -9.31 3.18
CA LYS A 61 6.13 -8.18 2.28
C LYS A 61 6.69 -8.59 0.92
N SER A 62 7.63 -9.53 0.87
CA SER A 62 8.16 -10.07 -0.38
C SER A 62 7.06 -10.75 -1.21
N ASN A 63 6.19 -11.53 -0.57
CA ASN A 63 5.04 -12.16 -1.23
C ASN A 63 4.04 -11.11 -1.76
N GLU A 64 3.73 -10.08 -0.96
CA GLU A 64 2.88 -8.97 -1.39
C GLU A 64 3.45 -8.25 -2.63
N LEU A 65 4.73 -7.91 -2.63
CA LEU A 65 5.40 -7.24 -3.74
C LEU A 65 5.49 -8.11 -5.00
N SER A 66 5.66 -9.42 -4.84
CA SER A 66 5.59 -10.38 -5.95
C SER A 66 4.20 -10.39 -6.58
N ASN A 67 3.14 -10.43 -5.76
CA ASN A 67 1.76 -10.36 -6.25
C ASN A 67 1.48 -9.05 -6.99
N ILE A 68 1.95 -7.91 -6.47
CA ILE A 68 1.83 -6.60 -7.12
C ILE A 68 2.53 -6.59 -8.49
N SER A 69 3.68 -7.26 -8.60
CA SER A 69 4.42 -7.34 -9.87
C SER A 69 3.61 -8.11 -10.94
N VAL A 70 2.97 -9.22 -10.54
CA VAL A 70 2.10 -10.00 -11.43
C VAL A 70 0.84 -9.21 -11.80
N LEU A 71 0.14 -8.66 -10.81
CA LEU A 71 -1.09 -7.91 -11.03
C LEU A 71 -0.86 -6.64 -11.84
N GLY A 72 0.24 -5.92 -11.59
CA GLY A 72 0.61 -4.74 -12.37
C GLY A 72 0.93 -5.07 -13.83
N GLY A 73 1.57 -6.22 -14.10
CA GLY A 73 1.75 -6.73 -15.45
C GLY A 73 0.43 -7.03 -16.16
N ILE A 74 -0.51 -7.67 -15.45
CA ILE A 74 -1.86 -7.96 -15.98
C ILE A 74 -2.60 -6.64 -16.26
N THR A 75 -2.61 -5.69 -15.32
CA THR A 75 -3.26 -4.38 -15.51
C THR A 75 -2.65 -3.65 -16.71
N ALA A 76 -1.33 -3.64 -16.87
CA ALA A 76 -0.67 -3.02 -18.02
C ALA A 76 -1.06 -3.69 -19.35
N ALA A 77 -1.19 -5.03 -19.36
CA ALA A 77 -1.65 -5.77 -20.53
C ALA A 77 -3.10 -5.42 -20.89
N VAL A 78 -4.01 -5.36 -19.90
CA VAL A 78 -5.42 -4.97 -20.11
C VAL A 78 -5.53 -3.53 -20.62
N ILE A 79 -4.75 -2.59 -20.08
CA ILE A 79 -4.74 -1.21 -20.58
C ILE A 79 -4.22 -1.18 -22.03
N SER A 80 -3.21 -1.97 -22.35
CA SER A 80 -2.64 -2.06 -23.70
C SER A 80 -3.66 -2.58 -24.71
N THR A 81 -4.46 -3.59 -24.36
CA THR A 81 -5.53 -4.12 -25.22
C THR A 81 -6.74 -3.19 -25.28
N ALA A 82 -6.98 -2.37 -24.25
CA ALA A 82 -8.05 -1.37 -24.29
C ALA A 82 -7.85 -0.34 -25.40
N PHE A 83 -6.61 -0.01 -25.79
CA PHE A 83 -6.36 0.89 -26.93
C PHE A 83 -6.91 0.39 -28.27
N THR A 84 -7.17 -0.91 -28.40
CA THR A 84 -7.74 -1.53 -29.60
C THR A 84 -9.25 -1.79 -29.50
N TRP A 85 -9.93 -1.21 -28.50
CA TRP A 85 -11.34 -1.49 -28.17
C TRP A 85 -12.32 -1.24 -29.31
N ASP A 86 -12.19 -0.14 -30.05
CA ASP A 86 -13.04 0.15 -31.21
C ASP A 86 -12.20 0.72 -32.36
N PRO A 87 -12.00 -0.05 -33.45
CA PRO A 87 -11.29 0.44 -34.63
C PRO A 87 -12.14 1.37 -35.51
N SER A 88 -13.45 1.45 -35.28
CA SER A 88 -14.40 2.20 -36.11
C SER A 88 -14.75 3.59 -35.56
N ALA A 89 -14.67 3.80 -34.23
CA ALA A 89 -14.85 5.09 -33.60
C ALA A 89 -13.60 5.53 -32.82
N PRO A 90 -13.09 6.77 -33.04
CA PRO A 90 -11.93 7.25 -32.31
C PRO A 90 -12.27 7.46 -30.83
N VAL A 91 -11.54 6.77 -29.95
CA VAL A 91 -11.64 6.94 -28.50
C VAL A 91 -11.41 8.41 -28.10
N PRO A 92 -12.26 9.01 -27.25
CA PRO A 92 -12.07 10.39 -26.79
C PRO A 92 -10.68 10.65 -26.21
N ALA A 93 -10.10 11.81 -26.51
CA ALA A 93 -8.74 12.15 -26.08
C ALA A 93 -8.55 12.08 -24.56
N THR A 94 -9.59 12.41 -23.78
CA THR A 94 -9.61 12.31 -22.32
C THR A 94 -9.45 10.88 -21.82
N VAL A 95 -10.15 9.92 -22.44
CA VAL A 95 -10.06 8.49 -22.09
C VAL A 95 -8.69 7.93 -22.44
N ARG A 96 -8.19 8.28 -23.63
CA ARG A 96 -6.85 7.87 -24.07
C ARG A 96 -5.75 8.41 -23.14
N GLY A 97 -5.87 9.67 -22.71
CA GLY A 97 -4.98 10.27 -21.72
C GLY A 97 -5.03 9.54 -20.37
N ALA A 98 -6.23 9.20 -19.89
CA ALA A 98 -6.41 8.41 -18.67
C ALA A 98 -5.74 7.02 -18.79
N TRP A 99 -5.89 6.32 -19.92
CA TRP A 99 -5.23 5.04 -20.16
C TRP A 99 -3.70 5.15 -20.14
N TYR A 100 -3.11 6.18 -20.76
CA TYR A 100 -1.66 6.40 -20.67
C TYR A 100 -1.20 6.64 -19.23
N CYS A 101 -1.93 7.44 -18.45
CA CYS A 101 -1.63 7.64 -17.03
C CYS A 101 -1.71 6.32 -16.25
N GLY A 102 -2.76 5.53 -16.46
CA GLY A 102 -2.93 4.21 -15.84
C GLY A 102 -1.78 3.25 -16.18
N LEU A 103 -1.32 3.26 -17.43
CA LEU A 103 -0.20 2.44 -17.89
C LEU A 103 1.12 2.85 -17.21
N ILE A 104 1.39 4.16 -17.11
CA ILE A 104 2.56 4.68 -16.39
C ILE A 104 2.52 4.26 -14.92
N PHE A 105 1.37 4.38 -14.26
CA PHE A 105 1.22 3.96 -12.87
C PHE A 105 1.42 2.46 -12.69
N ALA A 106 0.86 1.62 -13.57
CA ALA A 106 1.05 0.17 -13.52
C ALA A 106 2.51 -0.24 -13.69
N LEU A 107 3.21 0.31 -14.70
CA LEU A 107 4.62 0.02 -14.94
C LEU A 107 5.53 0.52 -13.82
N THR A 108 5.22 1.69 -13.26
CA THR A 108 5.94 2.23 -12.11
C THR A 108 5.71 1.36 -10.87
N ALA A 109 4.48 0.90 -10.62
CA ALA A 109 4.17 0.00 -9.52
C ALA A 109 4.99 -1.30 -9.59
N VAL A 110 5.05 -1.92 -10.77
CA VAL A 110 5.87 -3.13 -11.00
C VAL A 110 7.35 -2.85 -10.78
N SER A 111 7.86 -1.74 -11.32
CA SER A 111 9.27 -1.38 -11.20
C SER A 111 9.69 -1.13 -9.75
N VAL A 112 8.89 -0.38 -9.00
CA VAL A 112 9.15 -0.11 -7.58
C VAL A 112 8.99 -1.39 -6.76
N ALA A 113 7.97 -2.22 -7.04
CA ALA A 113 7.78 -3.50 -6.36
C ALA A 113 8.98 -4.43 -6.55
N ALA A 114 9.49 -4.54 -7.78
CA ALA A 114 10.67 -5.34 -8.11
C ALA A 114 11.92 -4.83 -7.37
N GLN A 115 12.17 -3.52 -7.37
CA GLN A 115 13.31 -2.93 -6.68
C GLN A 115 13.25 -3.16 -5.16
N GLN A 116 12.07 -2.97 -4.56
CA GLN A 116 11.84 -3.22 -3.14
C GLN A 116 12.01 -4.71 -2.80
N ASN A 117 11.52 -5.61 -3.64
CA ASN A 117 11.66 -7.05 -3.43
C ASN A 117 13.12 -7.51 -3.51
N ILE A 118 13.88 -7.02 -4.50
CA ILE A 118 15.32 -7.30 -4.62
C ILE A 118 16.08 -6.74 -3.41
N ALA A 119 15.71 -5.56 -2.91
CA ALA A 119 16.29 -5.01 -1.69
C ALA A 119 16.03 -5.91 -0.47
N LEU A 120 14.81 -6.45 -0.32
CA LEU A 120 14.48 -7.42 0.74
C LEU A 120 15.27 -8.73 0.60
N ILE A 121 15.40 -9.27 -0.62
CA ILE A 121 16.17 -10.48 -0.89
C ILE A 121 17.64 -10.27 -0.51
N ARG A 122 18.22 -9.13 -0.88
CA ARG A 122 19.60 -8.76 -0.49
C ARG A 122 19.73 -8.59 1.02
N ALA A 123 18.74 -8.02 1.68
CA ALA A 123 18.72 -7.91 3.15
C ALA A 123 18.65 -9.29 3.81
N LYS A 124 17.88 -10.24 3.28
CA LYS A 124 17.84 -11.62 3.79
C LYS A 124 19.17 -12.36 3.61
N ALA A 125 19.87 -12.12 2.51
CA ALA A 125 21.15 -12.77 2.22
C ALA A 125 22.32 -12.19 3.03
N HIS A 126 22.19 -10.97 3.57
CA HIS A 126 23.27 -10.31 4.29
C HIS A 126 23.30 -10.74 5.79
N PRO A 127 24.47 -11.09 6.36
CA PRO A 127 24.58 -11.55 7.76
C PRO A 127 24.01 -10.59 8.81
N LYS A 128 24.04 -9.28 8.53
CA LYS A 128 23.46 -8.21 9.36
C LYS A 128 22.26 -7.51 8.71
N GLY A 129 21.67 -8.10 7.68
CA GLY A 129 20.66 -7.42 6.87
C GLY A 129 19.34 -7.19 7.61
N PHE A 130 18.94 -8.11 8.50
CA PHE A 130 17.78 -7.89 9.38
C PHE A 130 18.02 -6.78 10.40
N ASP A 131 19.23 -6.67 10.95
CA ASP A 131 19.59 -5.57 11.85
C ASP A 131 19.55 -4.22 11.11
N ASN A 132 20.10 -4.17 9.89
CA ASN A 132 20.03 -2.96 9.06
C ASN A 132 18.58 -2.56 8.76
N LEU A 133 17.72 -3.52 8.42
CA LEU A 133 16.32 -3.25 8.14
C LEU A 133 15.60 -2.70 9.38
N ARG A 134 15.87 -3.24 10.58
CA ARG A 134 15.39 -2.69 11.87
C ARG A 134 15.82 -1.25 12.05
N TYR A 135 17.11 -0.96 11.86
CA TYR A 135 17.64 0.38 12.06
C TYR A 135 17.02 1.38 11.11
N MET A 136 16.69 0.98 9.88
CA MET A 136 15.95 1.85 8.98
C MET A 136 14.57 2.19 9.58
N PHE A 137 13.85 1.19 10.10
CA PHE A 137 12.50 1.38 10.64
C PHE A 137 12.43 2.16 11.95
N MET A 138 13.50 2.18 12.75
CA MET A 138 13.53 2.88 14.03
C MET A 138 13.66 4.40 13.86
N GLU A 139 12.72 5.17 14.42
CA GLU A 139 12.90 6.62 14.48
C GLU A 139 14.09 6.96 15.41
N ALA A 140 15.17 7.49 14.84
CA ALA A 140 16.42 7.82 15.56
C ALA A 140 16.25 8.86 16.69
N LYS A 141 15.06 9.44 16.84
CA LYS A 141 14.83 10.68 17.59
C LYS A 141 14.88 10.55 19.11
N LYS A 142 15.10 9.35 19.66
CA LYS A 142 15.24 9.18 21.13
C LYS A 142 16.29 8.16 21.58
N THR A 143 17.11 7.62 20.68
CA THR A 143 18.16 6.65 21.03
C THR A 143 19.55 7.27 21.20
N LEU A 144 19.74 8.53 20.79
CA LEU A 144 21.07 9.16 20.80
C LEU A 144 21.45 9.82 22.14
N ASN A 145 20.51 9.97 23.09
CA ASN A 145 20.74 10.66 24.37
C ASN A 145 20.38 9.81 25.61
N LEU A 146 20.13 8.52 25.45
CA LEU A 146 19.92 7.64 26.61
C LEU A 146 21.13 6.74 26.78
N PRO A 147 21.76 6.74 27.97
CA PRO A 147 22.83 5.79 28.26
C PRO A 147 22.25 4.39 28.06
N ILE A 148 22.97 3.56 27.31
CA ILE A 148 22.69 2.14 27.15
C ILE A 148 23.08 1.47 28.47
N ASP A 149 22.36 1.79 29.55
CA ASP A 149 22.49 1.06 30.80
C ASP A 149 21.59 -0.17 30.71
N ARG A 150 22.22 -1.36 30.71
CA ARG A 150 21.57 -2.65 30.53
C ARG A 150 20.69 -3.06 31.72
N THR A 151 20.60 -2.21 32.74
CA THR A 151 20.21 -2.63 34.09
C THR A 151 18.81 -2.14 34.51
N GLU A 152 18.22 -1.16 33.82
CA GLU A 152 16.85 -0.70 34.09
C GLU A 152 15.99 -0.73 32.84
N ALA A 153 15.31 -1.86 32.65
CA ALA A 153 14.37 -2.14 31.58
C ALA A 153 13.06 -1.36 31.73
N VAL A 154 13.11 -0.02 31.77
CA VAL A 154 11.95 0.77 31.35
C VAL A 154 11.89 0.61 29.84
N ALA A 155 11.06 -0.32 29.36
CA ALA A 155 10.88 -0.63 27.95
C ALA A 155 10.39 0.62 27.19
N ILE A 156 11.32 1.43 26.70
CA ILE A 156 11.01 2.57 25.85
C ILE A 156 10.46 2.00 24.56
N LYS A 157 9.13 2.11 24.39
CA LYS A 157 8.42 1.72 23.17
C LYS A 157 9.04 2.47 21.99
N LYS A 158 9.81 1.75 21.18
CA LYS A 158 10.38 2.25 19.93
C LYS A 158 9.26 2.30 18.90
N GLN A 159 9.11 3.44 18.24
CA GLN A 159 8.09 3.67 17.22
C GLN A 159 8.69 3.59 15.81
N PRO A 160 7.95 3.04 14.83
CA PRO A 160 8.40 2.99 13.45
C PRO A 160 8.28 4.35 12.74
N ILE A 161 9.21 4.65 11.83
CA ILE A 161 9.16 5.87 11.01
C ILE A 161 8.00 5.81 10.01
N TYR A 162 7.03 6.71 10.16
CA TYR A 162 5.85 6.80 9.27
C TYR A 162 6.20 6.96 7.79
N TYR A 163 7.22 7.76 7.46
CA TYR A 163 7.63 7.96 6.06
C TYR A 163 8.13 6.66 5.40
N GLN A 164 8.89 5.86 6.13
CA GLN A 164 9.35 4.59 5.59
C GLN A 164 8.20 3.59 5.43
N LEU A 165 7.27 3.59 6.38
CA LEU A 165 6.05 2.79 6.29
C LEU A 165 5.23 3.15 5.06
N TYR A 166 5.15 4.44 4.71
CA TYR A 166 4.54 4.93 3.49
C TYR A 166 5.26 4.44 2.22
N LEU A 167 6.59 4.51 2.19
CA LEU A 167 7.38 4.07 1.03
C LEU A 167 7.17 2.59 0.68
N TRP A 168 7.03 1.72 1.68
CA TRP A 168 6.72 0.29 1.47
C TRP A 168 5.32 0.04 0.90
N GLN A 169 4.44 1.05 0.92
CA GLN A 169 3.08 0.96 0.38
C GLN A 169 2.92 1.66 -0.97
N VAL A 170 3.96 2.35 -1.46
CA VAL A 170 3.90 3.05 -2.76
C VAL A 170 3.51 2.11 -3.91
N PRO A 171 4.05 0.88 -4.04
CA PRO A 171 3.69 0.01 -5.16
C PRO A 171 2.20 -0.36 -5.20
N ILE A 172 1.61 -0.71 -4.05
CA ILE A 172 0.20 -1.07 -3.97
C ILE A 172 -0.70 0.14 -4.23
N MET A 173 -0.33 1.32 -3.73
CA MET A 173 -1.06 2.56 -3.99
C MET A 173 -1.06 2.91 -5.49
N MET A 174 0.10 2.82 -6.14
CA MET A 174 0.23 3.11 -7.58
C MET A 174 -0.59 2.12 -8.43
N LEU A 175 -0.58 0.82 -8.09
CA LEU A 175 -1.38 -0.18 -8.77
C LEU A 175 -2.89 0.09 -8.60
N ASN A 176 -3.32 0.44 -7.38
CA ASN A 176 -4.72 0.77 -7.15
C ASN A 176 -5.15 2.04 -7.91
N PHE A 177 -4.28 3.05 -7.98
CA PHE A 177 -4.53 4.23 -8.82
C PHE A 177 -4.68 3.85 -10.29
N ALA A 178 -3.82 2.97 -10.82
CA ALA A 178 -3.94 2.48 -12.19
C ALA A 178 -5.29 1.80 -12.45
N ASN A 179 -5.72 0.93 -11.53
CA ASN A 179 -7.01 0.23 -11.62
C ASN A 179 -8.20 1.20 -11.53
N LEU A 180 -8.16 2.22 -10.66
CA LEU A 180 -9.21 3.24 -10.56
C LEU A 180 -9.32 4.09 -11.83
N VAL A 181 -8.19 4.54 -12.36
CA VAL A 181 -8.15 5.31 -13.60
C VAL A 181 -8.69 4.47 -14.75
N LEU A 182 -8.33 3.18 -14.82
CA LEU A 182 -8.87 2.25 -15.81
C LEU A 182 -10.39 2.09 -15.66
N ALA A 183 -10.89 1.76 -14.47
CA ALA A 183 -12.32 1.56 -14.24
C ALA A 183 -13.15 2.81 -14.57
N THR A 184 -12.72 3.98 -14.10
CA THR A 184 -13.41 5.26 -14.36
C THR A 184 -13.39 5.63 -15.84
N SER A 185 -12.27 5.40 -16.53
CA SER A 185 -12.15 5.65 -17.97
C SER A 185 -13.05 4.74 -18.81
N ILE A 186 -13.21 3.46 -18.44
CA ILE A 186 -14.12 2.53 -19.11
C ILE A 186 -15.58 2.94 -18.90
N ILE A 187 -15.95 3.30 -17.67
CA ILE A 187 -17.32 3.78 -17.36
C ILE A 187 -17.63 5.03 -18.18
N TYR A 188 -16.69 5.98 -18.23
CA TYR A 188 -16.85 7.19 -19.03
C TYR A 188 -16.96 6.88 -20.53
N LEU A 189 -16.16 5.94 -21.04
CA LEU A 189 -16.22 5.53 -22.46
C LEU A 189 -17.59 4.94 -22.80
N VAL A 190 -18.05 3.95 -22.02
CA VAL A 190 -19.36 3.29 -22.22
C VAL A 190 -20.51 4.29 -22.13
N ALA A 191 -20.44 5.24 -21.21
CA ALA A 191 -21.47 6.27 -21.06
C ALA A 191 -21.60 7.20 -22.30
N GLN A 192 -20.53 7.32 -23.09
CA GLN A 192 -20.52 8.17 -24.30
C GLN A 192 -20.86 7.41 -25.57
N THR A 193 -20.52 6.11 -25.65
CA THR A 193 -20.61 5.34 -26.90
C THR A 193 -21.80 4.41 -26.98
N GLU A 194 -22.30 3.90 -25.85
CA GLU A 194 -23.22 2.77 -25.85
C GLU A 194 -24.68 3.14 -25.58
N SER A 195 -25.59 2.22 -25.93
CA SER A 195 -27.02 2.36 -25.65
C SER A 195 -27.33 2.36 -24.15
N ALA A 196 -28.47 2.97 -23.76
CA ALA A 196 -28.91 3.06 -22.38
C ALA A 196 -29.00 1.69 -21.67
N THR A 197 -29.35 0.62 -22.39
CA THR A 197 -29.41 -0.74 -21.85
C THR A 197 -28.04 -1.24 -21.42
N VAL A 198 -27.00 -1.03 -22.23
CA VAL A 198 -25.62 -1.45 -21.91
C VAL A 198 -25.09 -0.66 -20.72
N ILE A 199 -25.35 0.65 -20.69
CA ILE A 199 -24.96 1.52 -19.56
C ILE A 199 -25.55 1.00 -18.24
N ILE A 200 -26.83 0.63 -18.22
CA ILE A 200 -27.48 0.09 -17.01
C ILE A 200 -26.80 -1.20 -16.53
N TRP A 201 -26.48 -2.12 -17.44
CA TRP A 201 -25.80 -3.37 -17.08
C TRP A 201 -24.38 -3.14 -16.54
N VAL A 202 -23.63 -2.21 -17.14
CA VAL A 202 -22.28 -1.85 -16.69
C VAL A 202 -22.32 -1.17 -15.31
N LEU A 203 -23.28 -0.28 -15.07
CA LEU A 203 -23.48 0.33 -13.76
C LEU A 203 -23.89 -0.70 -12.70
N ALA A 204 -24.79 -1.63 -13.04
CA ALA A 204 -25.20 -2.71 -12.15
C ALA A 204 -24.00 -3.63 -11.80
N ALA A 205 -23.19 -4.00 -12.78
CA ALA A 205 -21.97 -4.79 -12.56
C ALA A 205 -20.96 -4.05 -11.68
N THR A 206 -20.77 -2.75 -11.92
CA THR A 206 -19.87 -1.89 -11.12
C THR A 206 -20.36 -1.78 -9.68
N ALA A 207 -21.67 -1.58 -9.47
CA ALA A 207 -22.28 -1.51 -8.14
C ALA A 207 -22.17 -2.85 -7.39
N PHE A 208 -22.40 -3.97 -8.08
CA PHE A 208 -22.24 -5.31 -7.52
C PHE A 208 -20.78 -5.58 -7.10
N ALA A 209 -19.82 -5.29 -7.98
CA ALA A 209 -18.40 -5.44 -7.68
C ALA A 209 -17.97 -4.54 -6.51
N GLY A 210 -18.41 -3.28 -6.50
CA GLY A 210 -18.15 -2.34 -5.40
C GLY A 210 -18.74 -2.81 -4.07
N THR A 211 -19.96 -3.35 -4.08
CA THR A 211 -20.60 -3.89 -2.87
C THR A 211 -19.83 -5.09 -2.32
N ASN A 212 -19.42 -6.03 -3.18
CA ASN A 212 -18.63 -7.19 -2.75
C ASN A 212 -17.25 -6.79 -2.20
N TYR A 213 -16.61 -5.79 -2.81
CA TYR A 213 -15.35 -5.24 -2.32
C TYR A 213 -15.51 -4.63 -0.93
N LEU A 214 -16.54 -3.79 -0.74
CA LEU A 214 -16.85 -3.15 0.55
C LEU A 214 -17.24 -4.18 1.63
N ALA A 215 -18.03 -5.20 1.27
CA ALA A 215 -18.43 -6.26 2.19
C ALA A 215 -17.21 -7.08 2.64
N SER A 216 -16.34 -7.46 1.70
CA SER A 216 -15.09 -8.17 2.01
C SER A 216 -14.21 -7.37 2.96
N TRP A 217 -14.11 -6.06 2.72
CA TRP A 217 -13.41 -5.17 3.63
C TRP A 217 -14.04 -5.11 5.02
N ALA A 218 -15.35 -4.91 5.11
CA ALA A 218 -16.04 -4.79 6.40
C ALA A 218 -15.83 -6.04 7.26
N ILE A 219 -15.87 -7.23 6.64
CA ILE A 219 -15.62 -8.51 7.31
C ILE A 219 -14.16 -8.62 7.76
N LEU A 220 -13.20 -8.28 6.91
CA LEU A 220 -11.77 -8.35 7.26
C LEU A 220 -11.40 -7.35 8.37
N ASN A 221 -11.91 -6.13 8.31
CA ASN A 221 -11.59 -5.11 9.31
C ASN A 221 -12.26 -5.38 10.66
N THR A 222 -13.52 -5.86 10.66
CA THR A 222 -14.20 -6.24 11.91
C THR A 222 -13.52 -7.45 12.57
N SER A 223 -13.05 -8.43 11.78
CA SER A 223 -12.32 -9.58 12.32
C SER A 223 -10.92 -9.22 12.84
N THR A 224 -10.17 -8.34 12.16
CA THR A 224 -8.87 -7.87 12.66
C THR A 224 -9.00 -7.01 13.91
N LEU A 225 -10.00 -6.12 13.97
CA LEU A 225 -10.27 -5.31 15.16
C LEU A 225 -10.73 -6.18 16.33
N ALA A 226 -11.57 -7.20 16.07
CA ALA A 226 -11.98 -8.17 17.10
C ALA A 226 -10.82 -9.04 17.60
N ALA A 227 -9.79 -9.29 16.78
CA ALA A 227 -8.58 -9.99 17.21
C ALA A 227 -7.66 -9.10 18.07
N SER A 228 -7.51 -7.82 17.70
CA SER A 228 -6.70 -6.84 18.43
C SER A 228 -7.29 -6.53 19.83
N ASP A 229 -8.62 -6.42 19.96
CA ASP A 229 -9.27 -6.19 21.28
C ASP A 229 -9.13 -7.41 22.22
N LYS A 230 -8.91 -8.61 21.68
CA LYS A 230 -8.63 -9.82 22.48
C LYS A 230 -7.18 -9.87 22.98
N SER A 231 -6.21 -9.39 22.20
CA SER A 231 -4.79 -9.37 22.62
C SER A 231 -4.48 -8.28 23.65
N HIS A 232 -5.30 -7.22 23.74
CA HIS A 232 -5.16 -6.19 24.77
C HIS A 232 -5.82 -6.53 26.11
N LYS A 233 -6.63 -7.60 26.17
CA LYS A 233 -7.33 -8.06 27.38
C LYS A 233 -6.68 -9.29 28.05
N GLN A 234 -5.59 -9.80 27.49
CA GLN A 234 -4.72 -10.83 28.09
C GLN A 234 -3.41 -10.20 28.54
#